data_AF-A0A1W9MJF6-F1
#
_entry.id   AF-A0A1W9MJF6-F1
#
_cell.length_a   1.000
_cell.length_b   1.000
_cell.length_c   1.000
_cell.angle_alpha   90.00
_cell.angle_beta   90.00
_cell.angle_gamma   90.00
#
_symmetry.space_group_name_H-M   'P 1'
#
loop_
_entity.id
_entity.type
_entity.pdbx_description
1 polymer ?
#
loop_
_entity_poly.entity_id
_entity_poly.type
_entity_poly.pdbx_seq_one_letter_code
_entity_poly.pdbx_strand_id
1 'polypeptide(L)' 'MESDSINKDDIIAFLKAHKEEMRQKYGVKKIGLFGSYVRGEAKEDSDVDIAVEMDELHIF' A
#
# COMPACT_ATOMS: atom_id res chain seq x y z
N MET A 1 -18.27 20.29 -5.39
CA MET A 1 -17.49 19.19 -6.00
C MET A 1 -16.56 18.74 -4.91
N GLU A 2 -16.93 17.69 -4.17
CA GLU A 2 -15.98 17.04 -3.27
C GLU A 2 -14.89 16.47 -4.18
N SER A 3 -13.69 17.02 -4.08
CA SER A 3 -12.51 16.40 -4.66
C SER A 3 -12.42 15.00 -4.06
N ASP A 4 -12.35 13.96 -4.89
CA ASP A 4 -12.09 12.58 -4.49
C ASP A 4 -10.67 12.50 -3.89
N SER A 5 -10.48 13.06 -2.69
CA SER A 5 -9.23 12.96 -1.95
C SER A 5 -9.14 11.55 -1.41
N ILE A 6 -8.30 10.73 -2.02
CA ILE A 6 -7.93 9.43 -1.48
C ILE A 6 -7.46 9.63 -0.04
N ASN A 7 -7.97 8.84 0.89
CA ASN A 7 -7.49 8.84 2.28
C ASN A 7 -6.74 7.54 2.58
N LYS A 8 -6.08 7.50 3.76
CA LYS A 8 -5.31 6.34 4.21
C LYS A 8 -6.14 5.04 4.25
N ASP A 9 -7.41 5.12 4.63
CA ASP A 9 -8.25 3.93 4.79
C ASP A 9 -8.63 3.34 3.43
N ASP A 10 -8.85 4.17 2.41
CA ASP A 10 -9.06 3.74 1.03
C ASP A 10 -7.82 3.00 0.49
N ILE A 11 -6.63 3.55 0.74
CA ILE A 11 -5.36 2.92 0.35
C ILE A 11 -5.21 1.57 1.05
N ILE A 12 -5.46 1.50 2.36
CA ILE A 12 -5.38 0.25 3.12
C ILE A 12 -6.40 -0.78 2.60
N ALA A 13 -7.63 -0.35 2.29
CA ALA A 13 -8.66 -1.21 1.74
C ALA A 13 -8.25 -1.78 0.37
N PHE A 14 -7.72 -0.93 -0.51
CA PHE A 14 -7.19 -1.34 -1.81
C PHE A 14 -6.06 -2.37 -1.67
N LEU A 15 -5.07 -2.09 -0.82
CA LEU A 15 -3.94 -2.99 -0.59
C LEU A 15 -4.39 -4.34 0.01
N LYS A 16 -5.39 -4.33 0.90
CA LYS A 16 -5.97 -5.57 1.45
C LYS A 16 -6.69 -6.40 0.39
N ALA A 17 -7.48 -5.76 -0.47
CA ALA A 17 -8.22 -6.44 -1.54
C ALA A 17 -7.30 -7.15 -2.54
N HIS A 18 -6.12 -6.58 -2.80
CA HIS A 18 -5.15 -7.12 -3.77
C HIS A 18 -3.98 -7.89 -3.13
N LYS A 19 -3.95 -8.02 -1.79
CA LYS A 19 -2.83 -8.65 -1.07
C LYS A 19 -2.56 -10.08 -1.55
N GLU A 20 -3.62 -10.85 -1.79
CA GLU A 20 -3.51 -12.23 -2.25
C GLU A 20 -2.89 -12.34 -3.65
N GLU A 21 -3.34 -11.49 -4.58
CA GLU A 21 -2.78 -11.38 -5.92
C GLU A 21 -1.31 -10.98 -5.87
N MET A 22 -0.97 -9.98 -5.07
CA MET A 22 0.41 -9.51 -4.90
C MET A 22 1.32 -10.59 -4.28
N ARG A 23 0.79 -11.38 -3.34
CA ARG A 23 1.52 -12.53 -2.80
C ARG A 23 1.81 -13.57 -3.88
N GLN A 24 0.80 -13.95 -4.67
CA GLN A 24 0.94 -14.99 -5.68
C GLN A 24 1.83 -14.58 -6.86
N LYS A 25 1.70 -13.35 -7.35
CA LYS A 25 2.43 -12.86 -8.52
C LYS A 25 3.85 -12.41 -8.20
N TYR A 26 4.03 -11.78 -7.04
CA TYR A 26 5.27 -11.08 -6.72
C TYR A 26 5.96 -11.61 -5.46
N GLY A 27 5.34 -12.51 -4.69
CA GLY A 27 5.89 -12.99 -3.43
C GLY A 27 5.80 -11.94 -2.32
N VAL A 28 4.82 -11.05 -2.34
CA VAL A 28 4.63 -10.07 -1.26
C VAL A 28 4.00 -10.74 -0.03
N LYS A 29 4.76 -10.78 1.07
CA LYS A 29 4.35 -11.34 2.37
C LYS A 29 3.58 -10.35 3.22
N LYS A 30 4.10 -9.12 3.34
CA LYS A 30 3.45 -8.01 4.06
C LYS A 30 3.57 -6.71 3.29
N ILE A 31 2.59 -5.83 3.50
CA ILE A 31 2.56 -4.48 2.95
C ILE A 31 2.31 -3.52 4.10
N GLY A 32 3.11 -2.48 4.22
CA GLY A 32 2.93 -1.38 5.17
C GLY A 32 2.82 -0.07 4.43
N LEU A 33 1.81 0.73 4.78
CA LEU A 33 1.69 2.12 4.32
C LEU A 33 2.54 3.01 5.24
N PHE A 34 3.29 3.96 4.68
CA PHE A 34 4.01 4.98 5.43
C PHE A 34 3.90 6.35 4.73
N GLY A 35 4.69 7.33 5.17
CA GLY A 35 4.72 8.64 4.52
C GLY A 35 3.57 9.57 4.95
N SER A 36 3.27 10.54 4.08
CA SER A 36 2.38 11.68 4.35
C SER A 36 0.95 11.25 4.71
N TYR A 37 0.43 10.20 4.05
CA TYR A 37 -0.92 9.66 4.31
C TYR A 37 -1.07 9.08 5.71
N VAL A 38 -0.01 8.50 6.28
CA VAL A 38 -0.06 7.98 7.66
C VAL A 38 0.05 9.11 8.68
N ARG A 39 0.80 10.18 8.36
CA ARG A 39 0.98 11.35 9.23
C ARG A 39 -0.18 12.36 9.17
N GLY A 40 -1.10 12.22 8.22
CA GLY A 40 -2.18 13.18 7.99
C GLY A 40 -1.70 14.48 7.30
N GLU A 41 -0.55 14.42 6.64
CA GLU A 41 0.09 15.56 5.95
C GLU A 41 -0.07 15.47 4.42
N ALA A 42 -0.77 14.46 3.93
CA ALA A 42 -1.00 14.27 2.50
C ALA A 42 -1.86 15.39 1.91
N LYS A 43 -1.46 15.85 0.74
CA LYS A 43 -2.16 16.80 -0.13
C LYS A 43 -2.63 16.06 -1.39
N GLU A 44 -3.43 16.73 -2.20
CA GLU A 44 -3.99 16.16 -3.45
C GLU A 44 -2.91 15.68 -4.45
N ASP A 45 -1.71 16.27 -4.39
CA ASP A 45 -0.55 15.93 -5.22
C ASP A 45 0.44 14.99 -4.53
N SER A 46 0.09 14.44 -3.36
CA SER A 46 0.99 13.58 -2.59
C SER A 46 1.04 12.15 -3.11
N ASP A 47 2.26 11.64 -3.23
CA ASP A 47 2.54 10.23 -3.52
C ASP A 47 2.13 9.29 -2.37
N VAL A 48 1.88 8.03 -2.73
CA VAL A 48 1.57 6.95 -1.77
C VAL A 48 2.83 6.10 -1.54
N ASP A 49 3.40 6.20 -0.34
CA ASP A 49 4.59 5.45 0.05
C ASP A 49 4.25 4.09 0.69
N ILE A 50 4.73 2.99 0.10
CA ILE A 50 4.53 1.63 0.62
C ILE A 50 5.85 0.87 0.82
N ALA A 51 5.91 0.08 1.89
CA ALA A 51 6.98 -0.87 2.17
C ALA A 51 6.42 -2.28 2.01
N VAL A 52 7.20 -3.17 1.41
CA VAL A 52 6.83 -4.57 1.22
C VAL A 52 7.86 -5.47 1.89
N GLU A 53 7.37 -6.44 2.67
CA GLU A 53 8.15 -7.61 3.07
C GLU A 53 7.86 -8.68 2.03
N MET A 54 8.91 -9.23 1.42
CA MET A 54 8.78 -10.32 0.46
C MET A 54 8.86 -11.65 1.19
N ASP A 55 8.16 -12.66 0.68
CA ASP A 55 8.47 -14.04 1.02
C ASP A 55 9.90 -14.29 0.54
N GLU A 56 10.75 -14.81 1.42
CA GLU A 56 12.06 -15.31 1.03
C GLU A 56 11.81 -16.46 0.05
N LEU A 57 11.88 -16.17 -1.25
CA LEU A 57 11.91 -17.24 -2.23
C LEU A 57 13.28 -17.90 -2.13
N HIS A 58 13.23 -19.09 -1.54
CA HIS A 58 14.18 -20.18 -1.54
C HIS A 58 15.21 -20.05 -2.67
N ILE A 59 16.37 -19.53 -2.30
CA ILE A 59 17.59 -19.82 -3.03
C ILE A 59 17.83 -21.31 -2.74
N PHE A 60 17.69 -22.14 -3.78
CA PHE A 60 17.72 -23.62 -3.83
C PHE A 60 16.36 -24.32 -3.71
#